data_AF-A0A9W4DIB9-F1
#
_entry.id   AF-A0A9W4DIB9-F1
#
_cell.length_a   1.000
_cell.length_b   1.000
_cell.length_c   1.000
_cell.angle_alpha   90.00
_cell.angle_beta   90.00
_cell.angle_gamma   90.00
#
_symmetry.space_group_name_H-M   'P 1'
#
loop_
_entity.id
_entity.type
_entity.pdbx_description
1 polymer ?
#
loop_
_entity_poly.entity_id
_entity_poly.type
_entity_poly.pdbx_seq_one_letter_code
_entity_poly.pdbx_strand_id
1 'polypeptide(L)'
;MTNLSRRIFILGGLSTAGTVGLQLGALAQSSAAASAPFPFTLGVASGEPDDSSVVLWTRLAPTPTNADGQGGMPNADVAVDWQVSADQSFATLVSSGTFTARYAQAHSVHVLAGGLAPDSEYYYRFRAQGYISPVGRTRTAPAPATVGRDFTMAFASCAHYEQGYYTAYRRMADDRPDLILHLGDYIYEGGATSGALRQHLGSEIVSLADYRRRYALYHSDPDLQAAHAIAPWLVVPDDHEVENNYANMVRADNSPVLTAAQWTARRTAAYQAYFENMPLRAAATPSGNSIQLYRRVRWGTLATFHMLDTRQFRDDQACGDGTKVCADADLAGRTITGAGQEAWLLDGLGQHLSTWDLIGQQVFFARNVNSSGAMNMDAWDGYRASRARIQQGIIDRAVRNPVVLTGDVHASWGNDLKADYADPSSATIGSELVCTSITSGGNGSTTTTIPNGSLNPHLRFYSNLRGYVRTHVTPSQLTADFRSVATVTEHGAAATTARTFVIHDGQPGLADA
;
A
#
# COMPACT_ATOMS: atom_id res chain seq x y z
N MET A 1 -4.42 -18.04 48.58
CA MET A 1 -5.06 -16.98 49.39
C MET A 1 -4.00 -16.35 50.29
N THR A 2 -3.93 -15.02 50.30
CA THR A 2 -3.40 -14.14 51.38
C THR A 2 -2.08 -14.49 52.08
N ASN A 3 -1.01 -13.77 51.70
CA ASN A 3 0.12 -13.44 52.59
C ASN A 3 -0.16 -12.11 53.32
N LEU A 4 0.08 -12.05 54.63
CA LEU A 4 0.27 -10.85 55.47
C LEU A 4 0.97 -11.32 56.77
N SER A 5 1.84 -10.59 57.45
CA SER A 5 2.67 -9.42 57.10
C SER A 5 3.81 -9.30 58.13
N ARG A 6 4.89 -8.57 57.83
CA ARG A 6 5.98 -8.28 58.80
C ARG A 6 5.73 -6.96 59.54
N ARG A 7 5.88 -6.96 60.87
CA ARG A 7 6.26 -5.82 61.75
C ARG A 7 7.15 -6.38 62.86
N ILE A 8 8.25 -5.74 63.27
CA ILE A 8 8.38 -4.76 64.38
C ILE A 8 9.89 -4.33 64.41
N PHE A 9 10.26 -3.02 64.43
CA PHE A 9 10.64 -2.19 65.61
C PHE A 9 11.98 -2.64 66.27
N ILE A 10 12.98 -1.85 66.72
CA ILE A 10 13.23 -0.38 66.94
C ILE A 10 14.78 -0.18 67.09
N LEU A 11 15.49 0.70 66.34
CA LEU A 11 15.97 2.09 66.64
C LEU A 11 17.19 2.25 67.60
N GLY A 12 18.15 3.10 67.21
CA GLY A 12 19.26 3.64 68.04
C GLY A 12 20.64 3.54 67.36
N GLY A 13 21.50 4.56 67.25
CA GLY A 13 21.40 5.98 67.63
C GLY A 13 22.63 6.46 68.41
N LEU A 14 23.49 7.31 67.82
CA LEU A 14 24.51 8.11 68.51
C LEU A 14 24.98 9.29 67.62
N SER A 15 25.52 10.35 68.23
CA SER A 15 25.50 11.73 67.70
C SER A 15 26.82 12.49 67.88
N THR A 16 26.84 13.76 67.44
CA THR A 16 27.88 14.84 67.51
C THR A 16 28.80 14.99 66.30
N ALA A 17 29.26 16.19 65.91
CA ALA A 17 28.69 17.56 66.02
C ALA A 17 29.48 18.47 65.04
N GLY A 18 28.86 19.47 64.42
CA GLY A 18 29.58 20.41 63.54
C GLY A 18 28.70 21.25 62.62
N THR A 19 28.27 22.42 63.10
CA THR A 19 27.50 23.41 62.32
C THR A 19 28.41 24.44 61.65
N VAL A 20 28.32 24.55 60.33
CA VAL A 20 28.60 25.80 59.59
C VAL A 20 27.44 26.00 58.62
N GLY A 21 26.70 27.10 58.79
CA GLY A 21 25.52 27.39 57.97
C GLY A 21 25.88 28.06 56.65
N LEU A 22 25.22 27.67 55.56
CA LEU A 22 25.22 28.37 54.28
C LEU A 22 23.84 28.28 53.63
N GLN A 23 23.16 29.44 53.64
CA GLN A 23 21.99 29.90 52.87
C GLN A 23 21.00 28.87 52.28
N LEU A 24 19.74 28.95 52.76
CA LEU A 24 18.58 28.62 51.93
C LEU A 24 18.52 29.55 50.72
N GLY A 25 18.28 29.01 49.52
CA GLY A 25 18.18 29.85 48.32
C GLY A 25 18.02 29.16 46.96
N ALA A 26 18.06 27.83 46.90
CA ALA A 26 17.74 27.11 45.65
C ALA A 26 16.22 26.90 45.56
N LEU A 27 15.52 27.87 44.96
CA LEU A 27 14.21 27.60 44.37
C LEU A 27 14.41 26.52 43.30
N ALA A 28 14.04 25.28 43.62
CA ALA A 28 13.85 24.25 42.62
C ALA A 28 12.69 24.68 41.73
N GLN A 29 12.98 25.50 40.71
CA GLN A 29 12.14 25.60 39.54
C GLN A 29 12.22 24.25 38.84
N SER A 30 11.43 23.29 39.34
CA SER A 30 10.86 22.27 38.50
C SER A 30 9.97 22.99 37.51
N SER A 31 10.57 23.53 36.45
CA SER A 31 9.87 23.69 35.19
C SER A 31 9.28 22.31 34.91
N ALA A 32 7.98 22.17 35.13
CA ALA A 32 7.24 21.04 34.63
C ALA A 32 7.32 21.16 33.12
N ALA A 33 8.38 20.59 32.53
CA ALA A 33 8.52 20.46 31.11
C ALA A 33 7.26 19.74 30.66
N ALA A 34 6.41 20.45 29.93
CA ALA A 34 5.16 19.89 29.44
C ALA A 34 5.53 18.60 28.72
N SER A 35 4.95 17.48 29.15
CA SER A 35 5.23 16.18 28.52
C SER A 35 5.03 16.35 27.03
N ALA A 36 6.03 15.99 26.23
CA ALA A 36 5.93 16.10 24.78
C ALA A 36 4.63 15.39 24.33
N PRO A 37 3.87 15.94 23.37
CA PRO A 37 2.70 15.22 22.86
C PRO A 37 3.12 13.89 22.22
N PHE A 38 2.26 12.87 22.32
CA PHE A 38 2.53 11.54 21.77
C PHE A 38 2.80 11.63 20.25
N PRO A 39 4.00 11.22 19.76
CA PRO A 39 4.39 11.53 18.39
C PRO A 39 3.93 10.49 17.36
N PHE A 40 3.65 9.25 17.76
CA PHE A 40 3.33 8.15 16.84
C PHE A 40 1.84 8.11 16.43
N THR A 41 1.24 9.28 16.16
CA THR A 41 -0.20 9.43 15.86
C THR A 41 -0.62 8.78 14.54
N LEU A 42 0.35 8.56 13.64
CA LEU A 42 0.17 7.94 12.31
C LEU A 42 0.48 6.43 12.32
N GLY A 43 0.66 5.84 13.50
CA GLY A 43 0.96 4.43 13.68
C GLY A 43 2.37 4.02 13.26
N VAL A 44 2.48 2.77 12.83
CA VAL A 44 3.71 2.12 12.35
C VAL A 44 3.37 1.24 11.16
N ALA A 45 4.31 1.05 10.24
CA ALA A 45 4.17 0.15 9.09
C ALA A 45 5.47 -0.63 8.86
N SER A 46 5.39 -1.73 8.13
CA SER A 46 6.56 -2.40 7.56
C SER A 46 6.33 -2.72 6.09
N GLY A 47 7.40 -3.01 5.35
CA GLY A 47 7.29 -3.22 3.91
C GLY A 47 8.58 -3.71 3.26
N GLU A 48 8.50 -3.98 1.97
CA GLU A 48 9.63 -4.45 1.16
C GLU A 48 10.43 -5.61 1.80
N PRO A 49 9.79 -6.73 2.23
CA PRO A 49 10.50 -7.82 2.87
C PRO A 49 11.42 -8.54 1.87
N ASP A 50 12.63 -8.88 2.31
CA ASP A 50 13.44 -9.93 1.69
C ASP A 50 13.69 -11.05 2.72
N ASP A 51 14.61 -11.97 2.41
CA ASP A 51 14.88 -13.16 3.20
C ASP A 51 15.73 -12.91 4.46
N SER A 52 16.27 -11.69 4.63
CA SER A 52 17.12 -11.34 5.78
C SER A 52 16.82 -9.97 6.39
N SER A 53 15.88 -9.22 5.81
CA SER A 53 15.55 -7.85 6.21
C SER A 53 14.15 -7.41 5.82
N VAL A 54 13.68 -6.34 6.46
CA VAL A 54 12.42 -5.67 6.13
C VAL A 54 12.55 -4.18 6.41
N VAL A 55 11.81 -3.34 5.68
CA VAL A 55 11.69 -1.91 6.02
C VAL A 55 10.72 -1.76 7.18
N LEU A 56 11.11 -0.97 8.18
CA LEU A 56 10.26 -0.50 9.26
C LEU A 56 10.04 1.01 9.09
N TRP A 57 8.79 1.43 9.22
CA TRP A 57 8.34 2.81 9.02
C TRP A 57 7.53 3.34 10.20
N THR A 58 7.74 4.62 10.49
CA THR A 58 6.82 5.47 11.26
C THR A 58 7.11 6.93 10.92
N ARG A 59 6.30 7.85 11.43
CA ARG A 59 6.50 9.29 11.29
C ARG A 59 6.13 10.00 12.59
N LEU A 60 7.03 10.86 13.08
CA LEU A 60 6.78 11.65 14.28
C LEU A 60 5.88 12.84 13.91
N ALA A 61 4.64 12.85 14.40
CA ALA A 61 3.63 13.83 13.99
C ALA A 61 2.59 14.07 15.11
N PRO A 62 2.95 14.67 16.25
CA PRO A 62 2.03 14.92 17.37
C PRO A 62 0.81 15.80 17.04
N THR A 63 0.87 16.60 15.97
CA THR A 63 -0.26 17.37 15.41
C THR A 63 -0.31 17.10 13.90
N PRO A 64 -0.79 15.92 13.48
CA PRO A 64 -0.45 15.33 12.18
C PRO A 64 -0.88 16.16 10.97
N THR A 65 -1.98 16.89 11.08
CA THR A 65 -2.61 17.66 9.99
C THR A 65 -2.23 19.14 9.97
N ASN A 66 -1.21 19.56 10.75
CA ASN A 66 -0.70 20.94 10.81
C ASN A 66 -0.42 21.52 9.42
N ALA A 67 -0.72 22.81 9.22
CA ALA A 67 -0.72 23.48 7.92
C ALA A 67 0.65 23.52 7.22
N ASP A 68 1.74 23.45 7.98
CA ASP A 68 3.12 23.36 7.47
C ASP A 68 3.51 21.99 6.89
N GLY A 69 2.67 20.96 7.10
CA GLY A 69 2.98 19.58 6.74
C GLY A 69 4.05 18.91 7.62
N GLN A 70 4.53 19.56 8.68
CA GLN A 70 5.59 19.06 9.56
C GLN A 70 5.04 18.39 10.83
N GLY A 71 3.74 18.12 10.89
CA GLY A 71 3.13 17.29 11.93
C GLY A 71 3.22 17.85 13.36
N GLY A 72 3.49 19.15 13.52
CA GLY A 72 3.70 19.78 14.82
C GLY A 72 5.08 19.52 15.45
N MET A 73 6.04 19.01 14.69
CA MET A 73 7.42 18.81 15.15
C MET A 73 8.26 20.09 15.06
N PRO A 74 9.27 20.29 15.93
CA PRO A 74 10.19 21.40 15.83
C PRO A 74 11.10 21.31 14.60
N ASN A 75 11.65 22.44 14.16
CA ASN A 75 12.68 22.52 13.11
C ASN A 75 14.06 22.06 13.64
N ALA A 76 14.15 20.77 13.98
CA ALA A 76 15.34 20.07 14.42
C ALA A 76 15.18 18.57 14.17
N ASP A 77 16.27 17.87 13.87
CA ASP A 77 16.27 16.42 13.70
C ASP A 77 16.09 15.69 15.04
N VAL A 78 15.46 14.51 15.02
CA VAL A 78 15.11 13.74 16.23
C VAL A 78 15.64 12.32 16.13
N ALA A 79 16.37 11.88 17.16
CA ALA A 79 16.77 10.49 17.30
C ALA A 79 15.56 9.61 17.65
N VAL A 80 15.39 8.50 16.93
CA VAL A 80 14.34 7.49 17.11
C VAL A 80 15.00 6.13 17.25
N ASP A 81 14.88 5.51 18.40
CA ASP A 81 15.31 4.13 18.57
C ASP A 81 14.29 3.18 17.93
N TRP A 82 14.75 2.11 17.32
CA TRP A 82 13.93 1.05 16.74
C TRP A 82 14.37 -0.30 17.29
N GLN A 83 13.41 -1.21 17.45
CA GLN A 83 13.61 -2.52 18.05
C GLN A 83 12.81 -3.57 17.27
N VAL A 84 13.42 -4.74 17.06
CA VAL A 84 12.81 -5.95 16.50
C VAL A 84 13.00 -7.09 17.50
N SER A 85 11.95 -7.89 17.66
CA SER A 85 11.85 -9.01 18.62
C SER A 85 11.15 -10.19 17.97
N ALA A 86 11.45 -11.41 18.42
CA ALA A 86 10.70 -12.61 18.03
C ALA A 86 9.33 -12.71 18.75
N ASP A 87 9.12 -11.92 19.81
CA ASP A 87 7.91 -11.91 20.62
C ASP A 87 7.42 -10.49 20.97
N GLN A 88 6.12 -10.36 21.27
CA GLN A 88 5.46 -9.07 21.55
C GLN A 88 5.88 -8.38 22.86
N SER A 89 6.54 -9.08 23.79
CA SER A 89 7.02 -8.49 25.04
C SER A 89 8.32 -7.70 24.87
N PHE A 90 9.08 -7.96 23.79
CA PHE A 90 10.42 -7.42 23.55
C PHE A 90 11.41 -7.78 24.69
N ALA A 91 11.24 -8.96 25.30
CA ALA A 91 12.14 -9.47 26.33
C ALA A 91 13.55 -9.76 25.78
N THR A 92 13.64 -10.23 24.53
CA THR A 92 14.92 -10.40 23.80
C THR A 92 14.81 -9.73 22.43
N LEU A 93 15.72 -8.78 22.16
CA LEU A 93 15.79 -8.12 20.86
C LEU A 93 16.63 -8.96 19.89
N VAL A 94 16.15 -9.13 18.67
CA VAL A 94 16.90 -9.80 17.59
C VAL A 94 17.66 -8.80 16.71
N SER A 95 17.18 -7.56 16.63
CA SER A 95 17.83 -6.45 15.93
C SER A 95 17.35 -5.13 16.53
N SER A 96 18.20 -4.10 16.59
CA SER A 96 17.85 -2.78 17.12
C SER A 96 18.89 -1.73 16.74
N GLY A 97 18.50 -0.46 16.77
CA GLY A 97 19.41 0.66 16.58
C GLY A 97 18.71 2.00 16.76
N THR A 98 19.34 3.06 16.27
CA THR A 98 18.80 4.43 16.28
C THR A 98 18.81 4.99 14.86
N PHE A 99 17.75 5.71 14.50
CA PHE A 99 17.58 6.42 13.23
C PHE A 99 17.44 7.93 13.50
N THR A 100 17.94 8.78 12.61
CA THR A 100 17.76 10.24 12.71
C THR A 100 16.59 10.68 11.85
N ALA A 101 15.42 10.86 12.44
CA ALA A 101 14.24 11.40 11.77
C ALA A 101 14.46 12.88 11.46
N ARG A 102 14.51 13.23 10.17
CA ARG A 102 14.92 14.57 9.72
C ARG A 102 13.74 15.51 9.52
N TYR A 103 13.87 16.78 9.92
CA TYR A 103 12.85 17.81 9.64
C TYR A 103 12.61 18.02 8.13
N ALA A 104 13.67 17.89 7.33
CA ALA A 104 13.57 17.96 5.86
C ALA A 104 12.62 16.90 5.27
N GLN A 105 12.46 15.74 5.93
CA GLN A 105 11.64 14.61 5.50
C GLN A 105 10.40 14.41 6.40
N ALA A 106 9.90 15.51 6.98
CA ALA A 106 8.75 15.55 7.90
C ALA A 106 8.79 14.52 9.04
N HIS A 107 10.00 14.26 9.55
CA HIS A 107 10.31 13.28 10.60
C HIS A 107 9.78 11.87 10.32
N SER A 108 9.72 11.48 9.04
CA SER A 108 9.60 10.09 8.64
C SER A 108 10.85 9.28 9.04
N VAL A 109 10.64 8.00 9.28
CA VAL A 109 11.64 7.01 9.66
C VAL A 109 11.58 5.86 8.68
N HIS A 110 12.71 5.53 8.05
CA HIS A 110 12.83 4.42 7.10
C HIS A 110 14.04 3.57 7.49
N VAL A 111 13.79 2.52 8.27
CA VAL A 111 14.83 1.63 8.79
C VAL A 111 14.83 0.35 7.99
N LEU A 112 15.97 -0.02 7.38
CA LEU A 112 16.18 -1.38 6.88
C LEU A 112 16.67 -2.26 8.04
N ALA A 113 15.76 -2.97 8.69
CA ALA A 113 16.09 -3.88 9.78
C ALA A 113 16.59 -5.21 9.21
N GLY A 114 17.92 -5.38 9.16
CA GLY A 114 18.58 -6.58 8.66
C GLY A 114 19.09 -7.53 9.75
N GLY A 115 19.67 -8.66 9.31
CA GLY A 115 20.19 -9.72 10.17
C GLY A 115 19.11 -10.67 10.69
N LEU A 116 17.94 -10.66 10.05
CA LEU A 116 16.79 -11.49 10.40
C LEU A 116 16.91 -12.88 9.75
N ALA A 117 16.24 -13.88 10.32
CA ALA A 117 16.11 -15.20 9.70
C ALA A 117 15.03 -15.16 8.59
N PRO A 118 15.16 -15.99 7.54
CA PRO A 118 14.15 -16.10 6.48
C PRO A 118 12.85 -16.72 6.98
N ASP A 119 11.77 -16.50 6.23
CA ASP A 119 10.42 -17.03 6.46
C ASP A 119 9.93 -16.93 7.93
N SER A 120 10.28 -15.84 8.62
CA SER A 120 10.11 -15.70 10.06
C SER A 120 9.22 -14.51 10.41
N GLU A 121 8.33 -14.71 11.40
CA GLU A 121 7.50 -13.64 11.96
C GLU A 121 8.28 -12.86 13.03
N TYR A 122 8.15 -11.54 13.02
CA TYR A 122 8.77 -10.64 13.98
C TYR A 122 7.81 -9.55 14.45
N TYR A 123 8.13 -8.97 15.60
CA TYR A 123 7.46 -7.81 16.18
C TYR A 123 8.43 -6.63 16.24
N TYR A 124 7.95 -5.43 15.93
CA TYR A 124 8.77 -4.22 15.92
C TYR A 124 8.09 -3.04 16.60
N ARG A 125 8.90 -2.10 17.12
CA ARG A 125 8.44 -0.84 17.71
C ARG A 125 9.52 0.24 17.66
N PHE A 126 9.09 1.49 17.80
CA PHE A 126 9.94 2.67 17.87
C PHE A 126 9.86 3.33 19.25
N ARG A 127 10.88 4.12 19.59
CA ARG A 127 10.94 4.91 20.83
C ARG A 127 11.52 6.29 20.52
N ALA A 128 10.82 7.34 20.93
CA ALA A 128 11.23 8.73 20.71
C ALA A 128 10.60 9.62 21.78
N GLN A 129 11.33 10.64 22.24
CA GLN A 129 10.82 11.68 23.14
C GLN A 129 10.13 11.15 24.43
N GLY A 130 10.60 9.99 24.94
CA GLY A 130 10.02 9.31 26.12
C GLY A 130 8.85 8.36 25.82
N TYR A 131 8.33 8.35 24.59
CA TYR A 131 7.24 7.49 24.15
C TYR A 131 7.73 6.20 23.47
N ILE A 132 6.83 5.22 23.43
CA ILE A 132 6.96 3.98 22.67
C ILE A 132 5.79 3.95 21.67
N SER A 133 6.05 3.55 20.42
CA SER A 133 5.02 3.41 19.39
C SER A 133 4.07 2.23 19.69
N PRO A 134 2.95 2.10 18.96
CA PRO A 134 2.28 0.81 18.80
C PRO A 134 3.28 -0.26 18.34
N VAL A 135 3.02 -1.52 18.70
CA VAL A 135 3.78 -2.67 18.21
C VAL A 135 3.22 -3.10 16.86
N GLY A 136 4.08 -3.23 15.86
CA GLY A 136 3.75 -3.86 14.59
C GLY A 136 4.22 -5.30 14.52
N ARG A 137 3.54 -6.12 13.72
CA ARG A 137 3.95 -7.45 13.23
C ARG A 137 4.52 -7.31 11.83
N THR A 138 5.54 -8.11 11.51
CA THR A 138 6.11 -8.21 10.17
C THR A 138 6.58 -9.63 9.89
N ARG A 139 6.92 -9.95 8.63
CA ARG A 139 7.44 -11.26 8.21
C ARG A 139 8.53 -11.08 7.16
N THR A 140 9.63 -11.82 7.28
CA THR A 140 10.65 -11.94 6.21
C THR A 140 10.19 -12.92 5.14
N ALA A 141 10.61 -12.70 3.90
CA ALA A 141 10.34 -13.63 2.81
C ALA A 141 11.11 -14.96 3.03
N PRO A 142 10.72 -16.07 2.38
CA PRO A 142 11.54 -17.27 2.31
C PRO A 142 12.82 -17.04 1.50
N ALA A 143 13.88 -17.76 1.85
CA ALA A 143 15.17 -17.68 1.15
C ALA A 143 15.01 -18.02 -0.35
N PRO A 144 15.70 -17.33 -1.28
CA PRO A 144 15.46 -17.42 -2.73
C PRO A 144 15.56 -18.80 -3.41
N ALA A 145 16.11 -19.82 -2.74
CA ALA A 145 16.21 -21.19 -3.23
C ALA A 145 15.27 -22.17 -2.47
N THR A 146 14.34 -21.65 -1.68
CA THR A 146 13.39 -22.43 -0.88
C THR A 146 11.95 -22.07 -1.27
N VAL A 147 11.04 -23.04 -1.19
CA VAL A 147 9.60 -22.76 -1.37
C VAL A 147 9.08 -21.87 -0.23
N GLY A 148 9.57 -22.10 1.00
CA GLY A 148 9.00 -21.53 2.21
C GLY A 148 7.69 -22.21 2.63
N ARG A 149 7.05 -21.67 3.65
CA ARG A 149 5.66 -22.02 3.99
C ARG A 149 4.69 -21.36 2.99
N ASP A 150 3.53 -21.99 2.82
CA ASP A 150 2.35 -21.34 2.22
C ASP A 150 2.12 -19.96 2.89
N PHE A 151 1.58 -19.02 2.12
CA PHE A 151 1.35 -17.66 2.63
C PHE A 151 -0.01 -17.11 2.20
N THR A 152 -0.55 -16.23 3.04
CA THR A 152 -1.77 -15.49 2.77
C THR A 152 -1.43 -14.06 2.40
N MET A 153 -1.83 -13.63 1.20
CA MET A 153 -1.73 -12.23 0.78
C MET A 153 -3.11 -11.58 0.88
N ALA A 154 -3.15 -10.29 1.17
CA ALA A 154 -4.31 -9.45 0.87
C ALA A 154 -3.90 -8.32 -0.09
N PHE A 155 -4.80 -7.87 -0.95
CA PHE A 155 -4.55 -6.70 -1.79
C PHE A 155 -5.78 -5.83 -1.99
N ALA A 156 -5.53 -4.52 -2.11
CA ALA A 156 -6.55 -3.48 -2.14
C ALA A 156 -6.08 -2.22 -2.90
N SER A 157 -7.02 -1.34 -3.19
CA SER A 157 -6.83 -0.01 -3.78
C SER A 157 -7.92 0.95 -3.31
N CYS A 158 -7.88 2.21 -3.77
CA CYS A 158 -9.04 3.10 -3.83
C CYS A 158 -9.72 3.33 -2.46
N ALA A 159 -9.01 4.07 -1.61
CA ALA A 159 -9.38 4.34 -0.23
C ALA A 159 -9.92 5.77 0.00
N HIS A 160 -10.80 6.31 -0.85
CA HIS A 160 -11.28 7.70 -0.73
C HIS A 160 -11.87 8.01 0.65
N TYR A 161 -11.16 8.80 1.44
CA TYR A 161 -11.45 9.05 2.86
C TYR A 161 -12.87 9.57 3.11
N GLU A 162 -13.34 10.51 2.28
CA GLU A 162 -14.67 11.12 2.44
C GLU A 162 -15.85 10.18 2.16
N GLN A 163 -15.64 9.06 1.45
CA GLN A 163 -16.71 8.23 0.88
C GLN A 163 -17.09 7.02 1.75
N GLY A 164 -16.35 6.75 2.82
CA GLY A 164 -16.63 5.67 3.76
C GLY A 164 -15.61 5.58 4.88
N TYR A 165 -15.93 4.80 5.91
CA TYR A 165 -15.00 4.37 6.96
C TYR A 165 -14.20 3.14 6.50
N TYR A 166 -12.97 3.02 7.02
CA TYR A 166 -12.02 1.98 6.64
C TYR A 166 -12.26 0.60 7.30
N THR A 167 -13.54 0.24 7.50
CA THR A 167 -13.96 -1.08 7.99
C THR A 167 -13.31 -2.22 7.20
N ALA A 168 -13.09 -2.06 5.89
CA ALA A 168 -12.39 -3.06 5.06
C ALA A 168 -10.94 -3.31 5.53
N TYR A 169 -10.17 -2.29 5.91
CA TYR A 169 -8.82 -2.46 6.47
C TYR A 169 -8.85 -3.16 7.84
N ARG A 170 -9.86 -2.88 8.70
CA ARG A 170 -10.06 -3.63 9.95
C ARG A 170 -10.22 -5.13 9.66
N ARG A 171 -11.06 -5.49 8.70
CA ARG A 171 -11.31 -6.90 8.34
C ARG A 171 -10.10 -7.56 7.67
N MET A 172 -9.34 -6.81 6.89
CA MET A 172 -8.04 -7.25 6.37
C MET A 172 -7.04 -7.54 7.52
N ALA A 173 -7.03 -6.71 8.57
CA ALA A 173 -6.21 -6.95 9.75
C ALA A 173 -6.69 -8.17 10.57
N ASP A 174 -8.00 -8.36 10.71
CA ASP A 174 -8.60 -9.53 11.34
C ASP A 174 -8.23 -10.84 10.61
N ASP A 175 -8.13 -10.80 9.27
CA ASP A 175 -7.68 -11.93 8.42
C ASP A 175 -6.18 -12.28 8.58
N ARG A 176 -5.38 -11.45 9.27
CA ARG A 176 -3.94 -11.64 9.55
C ARG A 176 -3.07 -12.10 8.36
N PRO A 177 -3.04 -11.37 7.24
CA PRO A 177 -2.20 -11.70 6.08
C PRO A 177 -0.70 -11.68 6.42
N ASP A 178 0.08 -12.37 5.61
CA ASP A 178 1.55 -12.39 5.65
C ASP A 178 2.20 -11.28 4.81
N LEU A 179 1.44 -10.75 3.85
CA LEU A 179 1.83 -9.68 2.94
C LEU A 179 0.59 -8.91 2.52
N ILE A 180 0.67 -7.58 2.49
CA ILE A 180 -0.39 -6.72 1.95
C ILE A 180 0.13 -6.01 0.70
N LEU A 181 -0.65 -5.97 -0.37
CA LEU A 181 -0.37 -5.15 -1.55
C LEU A 181 -1.35 -3.95 -1.58
N HIS A 182 -0.82 -2.77 -1.89
CA HIS A 182 -1.64 -1.61 -2.22
C HIS A 182 -1.36 -1.17 -3.66
N LEU A 183 -2.41 -1.13 -4.48
CA LEU A 183 -2.33 -1.02 -5.94
C LEU A 183 -2.72 0.37 -6.47
N GLY A 184 -2.64 1.39 -5.60
CA GLY A 184 -2.91 2.79 -5.93
C GLY A 184 -4.17 3.35 -5.28
N ASP A 185 -4.35 4.67 -5.42
CA ASP A 185 -5.40 5.45 -4.76
C ASP A 185 -5.39 5.29 -3.23
N TYR A 186 -4.18 5.26 -2.66
CA TYR A 186 -3.99 5.27 -1.22
C TYR A 186 -4.46 6.59 -0.62
N ILE A 187 -4.17 7.71 -1.30
CA ILE A 187 -4.80 9.01 -1.06
C ILE A 187 -5.63 9.44 -2.28
N TYR A 188 -6.49 10.43 -2.07
CA TYR A 188 -7.06 11.25 -3.12
C TYR A 188 -6.59 12.69 -2.92
N GLU A 189 -6.49 13.44 -4.00
CA GLU A 189 -5.94 14.79 -4.10
C GLU A 189 -6.99 15.90 -3.94
N GLY A 190 -8.24 15.61 -4.33
CA GLY A 190 -9.38 16.54 -4.39
C GLY A 190 -9.64 17.35 -3.12
N GLY A 191 -10.32 18.49 -3.25
CA GLY A 191 -10.71 19.33 -2.10
C GLY A 191 -11.80 18.70 -1.23
N ALA A 192 -12.12 19.36 -0.10
CA ALA A 192 -13.17 18.90 0.81
C ALA A 192 -14.56 18.92 0.17
N THR A 193 -15.26 17.78 0.21
CA THR A 193 -16.63 17.66 -0.30
C THR A 193 -17.65 18.09 0.75
N SER A 194 -18.46 19.09 0.41
CA SER A 194 -19.53 19.60 1.30
C SER A 194 -20.57 18.52 1.60
N GLY A 195 -20.79 18.23 2.88
CA GLY A 195 -21.77 17.23 3.33
C GLY A 195 -21.31 15.78 3.22
N ALA A 196 -20.05 15.51 2.88
CA ALA A 196 -19.52 14.15 2.90
C ALA A 196 -19.37 13.59 4.33
N LEU A 197 -19.37 12.26 4.43
CA LEU A 197 -19.36 11.50 5.69
C LEU A 197 -18.12 11.80 6.55
N ARG A 198 -16.97 11.90 5.89
CA ARG A 198 -15.73 12.44 6.42
C ARG A 198 -15.25 13.54 5.47
N GLN A 199 -14.33 14.39 5.90
CA GLN A 199 -13.88 15.52 5.10
C GLN A 199 -12.36 15.50 4.87
N HIS A 200 -11.95 15.83 3.64
CA HIS A 200 -10.60 16.24 3.33
C HIS A 200 -10.30 17.63 3.91
N LEU A 201 -9.04 18.05 3.83
CA LEU A 201 -8.57 19.32 4.37
C LEU A 201 -8.36 20.35 3.26
N GLY A 202 -9.24 21.37 3.23
CA GLY A 202 -9.08 22.53 2.37
C GLY A 202 -9.39 22.28 0.89
N SER A 203 -8.66 22.95 0.01
CA SER A 203 -8.73 22.76 -1.44
C SER A 203 -8.03 21.48 -1.89
N GLU A 204 -8.03 21.25 -3.20
CA GLU A 204 -7.16 20.28 -3.85
C GLU A 204 -5.68 20.53 -3.48
N ILE A 205 -4.92 19.46 -3.32
CA ILE A 205 -3.53 19.49 -2.85
C ILE A 205 -2.54 19.71 -3.99
N VAL A 206 -1.60 20.64 -3.80
CA VAL A 206 -0.57 20.95 -4.82
C VAL A 206 0.83 21.09 -4.26
N SER A 207 0.98 21.49 -3.00
CA SER A 207 2.29 21.67 -2.35
C SER A 207 2.70 20.45 -1.52
N LEU A 208 4.00 20.33 -1.22
CA LEU A 208 4.53 19.27 -0.35
C LEU A 208 3.87 19.28 1.04
N ALA A 209 3.52 20.45 1.57
CA ALA A 209 2.79 20.55 2.82
C ALA A 209 1.38 19.94 2.71
N ASP A 210 0.69 20.18 1.59
CA ASP A 210 -0.66 19.65 1.36
C ASP A 210 -0.66 18.12 1.22
N TYR A 211 0.25 17.55 0.42
CA TYR A 211 0.40 16.09 0.32
C TYR A 211 0.78 15.47 1.67
N ARG A 212 1.75 16.03 2.41
CA ARG A 212 2.13 15.55 3.75
C ARG A 212 0.96 15.56 4.74
N ARG A 213 0.04 16.54 4.63
CA ARG A 213 -1.20 16.62 5.42
C ARG A 213 -2.26 15.65 4.94
N ARG A 214 -2.36 15.38 3.63
CA ARG A 214 -3.28 14.40 3.07
C ARG A 214 -2.94 12.98 3.52
N TYR A 215 -1.67 12.58 3.42
CA TYR A 215 -1.21 11.31 4.00
C TYR A 215 -1.47 11.25 5.51
N ALA A 216 -1.15 12.32 6.24
CA ALA A 216 -1.36 12.37 7.69
C ALA A 216 -2.85 12.27 8.09
N LEU A 217 -3.78 12.82 7.29
CA LEU A 217 -5.22 12.63 7.47
C LEU A 217 -5.61 11.15 7.28
N TYR A 218 -5.15 10.52 6.19
CA TYR A 218 -5.49 9.14 5.88
C TYR A 218 -4.91 8.16 6.92
N HIS A 219 -3.61 8.28 7.23
CA HIS A 219 -2.93 7.51 8.26
C HIS A 219 -3.45 7.77 9.69
N SER A 220 -4.27 8.81 9.94
CA SER A 220 -4.90 9.01 11.26
C SER A 220 -6.05 8.03 11.53
N ASP A 221 -6.51 7.27 10.53
CA ASP A 221 -7.56 6.28 10.68
C ASP A 221 -7.04 5.01 11.41
N PRO A 222 -7.68 4.57 12.51
CA PRO A 222 -7.20 3.46 13.35
C PRO A 222 -7.39 2.08 12.71
N ASP A 223 -8.23 1.93 11.69
CA ASP A 223 -8.42 0.67 10.96
C ASP A 223 -7.34 0.51 9.88
N LEU A 224 -6.92 1.61 9.23
CA LEU A 224 -5.75 1.64 8.37
C LEU A 224 -4.44 1.43 9.15
N GLN A 225 -4.29 2.05 10.32
CA GLN A 225 -3.15 1.76 11.20
C GLN A 225 -3.10 0.28 11.62
N ALA A 226 -4.25 -0.36 11.86
CA ALA A 226 -4.30 -1.79 12.20
C ALA A 226 -3.83 -2.68 11.03
N ALA A 227 -4.18 -2.34 9.79
CA ALA A 227 -3.69 -3.06 8.61
C ALA A 227 -2.20 -2.81 8.32
N HIS A 228 -1.70 -1.58 8.52
CA HIS A 228 -0.26 -1.28 8.46
C HIS A 228 0.56 -2.01 9.54
N ALA A 229 -0.02 -2.20 10.73
CA ALA A 229 0.65 -2.84 11.85
C ALA A 229 0.61 -4.39 11.80
N ILE A 230 -0.14 -5.06 10.91
CA ILE A 230 -0.29 -6.52 10.96
C ILE A 230 0.68 -7.30 10.05
N ALA A 231 1.19 -6.69 8.98
CA ALA A 231 1.95 -7.35 7.93
C ALA A 231 2.91 -6.37 7.24
N PRO A 232 3.95 -6.84 6.52
CA PRO A 232 4.68 -6.02 5.56
C PRO A 232 3.80 -5.68 4.34
N TRP A 233 4.02 -4.48 3.79
CA TRP A 233 3.32 -3.96 2.61
C TRP A 233 4.24 -3.87 1.37
N LEU A 234 3.68 -4.18 0.20
CA LEU A 234 4.22 -3.80 -1.11
C LEU A 234 3.28 -2.77 -1.74
N VAL A 235 3.75 -1.54 -1.90
CA VAL A 235 2.90 -0.43 -2.37
C VAL A 235 3.34 0.08 -3.73
N VAL A 236 2.38 0.51 -4.53
CA VAL A 236 2.60 1.30 -5.74
C VAL A 236 1.44 2.30 -5.87
N PRO A 237 1.67 3.57 -6.30
CA PRO A 237 0.60 4.53 -6.52
C PRO A 237 -0.13 4.24 -7.82
N ASP A 238 -1.31 4.85 -7.98
CA ASP A 238 -1.91 5.10 -9.28
C ASP A 238 -1.92 6.61 -9.57
N ASP A 239 -3.04 7.19 -10.01
CA ASP A 239 -3.13 8.59 -10.39
C ASP A 239 -3.37 9.53 -9.20
N HIS A 240 -4.31 9.19 -8.32
CA HIS A 240 -4.79 10.06 -7.23
C HIS A 240 -3.75 10.34 -6.12
N GLU A 241 -2.63 9.61 -6.08
CA GLU A 241 -1.43 10.02 -5.33
C GLU A 241 -0.80 11.33 -5.86
N VAL A 242 -1.12 11.76 -7.08
CA VAL A 242 -0.71 13.03 -7.68
C VAL A 242 -1.93 13.86 -8.10
N GLU A 243 -2.68 13.37 -9.08
CA GLU A 243 -3.80 14.02 -9.78
C GLU A 243 -4.53 13.00 -10.65
N ASN A 244 -5.86 12.94 -10.53
CA ASN A 244 -6.77 12.09 -11.31
C ASN A 244 -6.34 11.99 -12.77
N ASN A 245 -6.28 10.78 -13.32
CA ASN A 245 -5.92 10.42 -14.69
C ASN A 245 -4.59 11.01 -15.22
N TYR A 246 -3.61 11.39 -14.38
CA TYR A 246 -2.34 11.90 -14.93
C TYR A 246 -1.60 10.84 -15.79
N ALA A 247 -0.94 11.31 -16.85
CA ALA A 247 -0.22 10.49 -17.81
C ALA A 247 1.20 10.99 -18.00
N ASN A 248 2.16 10.41 -17.26
CA ASN A 248 3.53 10.90 -17.14
C ASN A 248 3.55 12.39 -16.76
N MET A 249 3.83 13.30 -17.70
CA MET A 249 3.86 14.75 -17.50
C MET A 249 2.65 15.47 -18.14
N VAL A 250 1.67 14.73 -18.64
CA VAL A 250 0.37 15.27 -19.06
C VAL A 250 -0.60 15.23 -17.86
N ARG A 251 -1.36 16.32 -17.70
CA ARG A 251 -2.44 16.47 -16.72
C ARG A 251 -3.76 16.06 -17.36
N ALA A 252 -4.67 15.47 -16.59
CA ALA A 252 -6.01 15.15 -17.09
C ALA A 252 -6.86 16.41 -17.32
N ASP A 253 -6.61 17.50 -16.57
CA ASP A 253 -7.36 18.73 -16.69
C ASP A 253 -6.54 20.03 -16.49
N ASN A 254 -7.24 21.16 -16.40
CA ASN A 254 -6.69 22.49 -16.19
C ASN A 254 -7.08 23.11 -14.83
N SER A 255 -7.52 22.30 -13.86
CA SER A 255 -7.96 22.72 -12.53
C SER A 255 -7.10 22.04 -11.44
N PRO A 256 -6.50 22.79 -10.50
CA PRO A 256 -6.23 24.22 -10.57
C PRO A 256 -5.40 24.58 -11.82
N VAL A 257 -5.35 25.87 -12.15
CA VAL A 257 -4.51 26.36 -13.26
C VAL A 257 -3.05 26.32 -12.83
N LEU A 258 -2.29 25.38 -13.39
CA LEU A 258 -0.85 25.21 -13.13
C LEU A 258 -0.04 25.50 -14.40
N THR A 259 1.05 26.26 -14.26
CA THR A 259 2.11 26.28 -15.29
C THR A 259 2.86 24.94 -15.30
N ALA A 260 3.55 24.62 -16.41
CA ALA A 260 4.36 23.40 -16.52
C ALA A 260 5.41 23.26 -15.38
N ALA A 261 5.97 24.37 -14.90
CA ALA A 261 6.87 24.38 -13.74
C ALA A 261 6.14 24.03 -12.43
N GLN A 262 4.92 24.55 -12.21
CA GLN A 262 4.11 24.21 -11.04
C GLN A 262 3.61 22.76 -11.07
N TRP A 263 3.26 22.25 -12.25
CA TRP A 263 2.92 20.82 -12.42
C TRP A 263 4.12 19.91 -12.12
N THR A 264 5.30 20.25 -12.61
CA THR A 264 6.57 19.55 -12.27
C THR A 264 6.83 19.57 -10.76
N ALA A 265 6.58 20.72 -10.11
CA ALA A 265 6.69 20.86 -8.66
C ALA A 265 5.63 20.04 -7.90
N ARG A 266 4.39 19.96 -8.41
CA ARG A 266 3.31 19.11 -7.86
C ARG A 266 3.70 17.63 -7.89
N ARG A 267 4.17 17.09 -9.02
CA ARG A 267 4.64 15.69 -9.12
C ARG A 267 5.84 15.41 -8.21
N THR A 268 6.78 16.37 -8.10
CA THR A 268 7.90 16.30 -7.14
C THR A 268 7.41 16.24 -5.69
N ALA A 269 6.45 17.10 -5.33
CA ALA A 269 5.86 17.15 -3.99
C ALA A 269 5.10 15.86 -3.65
N ALA A 270 4.32 15.34 -4.60
CA ALA A 270 3.57 14.10 -4.47
C ALA A 270 4.48 12.90 -4.21
N TYR A 271 5.52 12.68 -5.03
CA TYR A 271 6.44 11.56 -4.86
C TYR A 271 7.30 11.68 -3.60
N GLN A 272 7.71 12.89 -3.21
CA GLN A 272 8.38 13.12 -1.92
C GLN A 272 7.48 12.73 -0.75
N ALA A 273 6.21 13.14 -0.75
CA ALA A 273 5.25 12.77 0.29
C ALA A 273 4.88 11.28 0.25
N TYR A 274 4.80 10.66 -0.93
CA TYR A 274 4.59 9.21 -1.08
C TYR A 274 5.70 8.45 -0.37
N PHE A 275 6.95 8.73 -0.71
CA PHE A 275 8.10 8.10 -0.07
C PHE A 275 8.11 8.32 1.45
N GLU A 276 7.86 9.55 1.91
CA GLU A 276 7.82 9.89 3.34
C GLU A 276 6.77 9.12 4.15
N ASN A 277 5.66 8.68 3.54
CA ASN A 277 4.56 8.02 4.24
C ASN A 277 4.40 6.53 3.88
N MET A 278 5.30 5.97 3.06
CA MET A 278 5.27 4.56 2.65
C MET A 278 6.51 3.79 3.16
N PRO A 279 6.37 2.49 3.51
CA PRO A 279 7.46 1.67 4.03
C PRO A 279 8.39 1.14 2.92
N LEU A 280 8.97 2.05 2.14
CA LEU A 280 9.82 1.75 1.00
C LEU A 280 11.32 1.69 1.34
N ARG A 281 12.08 0.94 0.53
CA ARG A 281 13.54 0.91 0.59
C ARG A 281 14.13 2.22 0.03
N ALA A 282 15.32 2.59 0.49
CA ALA A 282 16.02 3.81 0.06
C ALA A 282 16.28 3.90 -1.45
N ALA A 283 16.23 2.79 -2.20
CA ALA A 283 16.28 2.79 -3.67
C ALA A 283 15.08 3.52 -4.32
N ALA A 284 13.96 3.65 -3.61
CA ALA A 284 12.81 4.43 -4.02
C ALA A 284 12.83 5.87 -3.47
N THR A 285 13.98 6.39 -3.01
CA THR A 285 14.10 7.82 -2.67
C THR A 285 13.88 8.65 -3.94
N PRO A 286 12.95 9.62 -3.97
CA PRO A 286 12.68 10.41 -5.17
C PRO A 286 13.86 11.26 -5.62
N SER A 287 13.96 11.47 -6.93
CA SER A 287 14.92 12.37 -7.57
C SER A 287 14.15 13.37 -8.44
N GLY A 288 13.80 14.51 -7.85
CA GLY A 288 12.97 15.52 -8.51
C GLY A 288 11.54 15.00 -8.74
N ASN A 289 11.05 15.09 -9.97
CA ASN A 289 9.73 14.60 -10.35
C ASN A 289 9.74 13.11 -10.77
N SER A 290 10.70 12.31 -10.31
CA SER A 290 10.78 10.87 -10.61
C SER A 290 11.08 10.04 -9.37
N ILE A 291 10.54 8.83 -9.32
CA ILE A 291 10.71 7.84 -8.26
C ILE A 291 10.83 6.43 -8.87
N GLN A 292 11.69 5.57 -8.31
CA GLN A 292 11.80 4.17 -8.76
C GLN A 292 10.82 3.29 -8.00
N LEU A 293 9.65 3.05 -8.59
CA LEU A 293 8.56 2.28 -7.98
C LEU A 293 8.42 0.88 -8.54
N TYR A 294 8.51 0.68 -9.86
CA TYR A 294 8.48 -0.68 -10.41
C TYR A 294 9.67 -1.48 -9.91
N ARG A 295 9.42 -2.70 -9.42
CA ARG A 295 10.43 -3.51 -8.71
C ARG A 295 10.00 -4.96 -8.57
N ARG A 296 10.97 -5.83 -8.26
CA ARG A 296 10.76 -7.26 -8.09
C ARG A 296 10.98 -7.66 -6.64
N VAL A 297 10.01 -8.35 -6.05
CA VAL A 297 10.11 -8.94 -4.71
C VAL A 297 9.92 -10.45 -4.85
N ARG A 298 10.76 -11.23 -4.18
CA ARG A 298 10.72 -12.70 -4.24
C ARG A 298 10.21 -13.27 -2.94
N TRP A 299 9.30 -14.24 -3.03
CA TRP A 299 8.83 -15.05 -1.92
C TRP A 299 9.35 -16.47 -2.10
N GLY A 300 10.65 -16.63 -1.86
CA GLY A 300 11.39 -17.86 -2.16
C GLY A 300 11.34 -18.25 -3.64
N THR A 301 10.93 -19.49 -3.88
CA THR A 301 10.56 -20.03 -5.21
C THR A 301 9.05 -20.24 -5.35
N LEU A 302 8.24 -19.80 -4.37
CA LEU A 302 6.78 -19.96 -4.45
C LEU A 302 6.17 -18.86 -5.32
N ALA A 303 6.49 -17.59 -5.07
CA ALA A 303 5.99 -16.47 -5.85
C ALA A 303 7.06 -15.41 -6.14
N THR A 304 6.99 -14.81 -7.33
CA THR A 304 7.72 -13.60 -7.70
C THR A 304 6.73 -12.49 -7.99
N PHE A 305 6.87 -11.37 -7.28
CA PHE A 305 6.07 -10.16 -7.45
C PHE A 305 6.75 -9.23 -8.44
N HIS A 306 6.07 -8.89 -9.52
CA HIS A 306 6.46 -7.87 -10.48
C HIS A 306 5.55 -6.65 -10.25
N MET A 307 5.95 -5.75 -9.35
CA MET A 307 5.20 -4.53 -9.10
C MET A 307 5.46 -3.53 -10.24
N LEU A 308 4.40 -3.03 -10.88
CA LEU A 308 4.45 -2.13 -12.03
C LEU A 308 4.07 -0.69 -11.65
N ASP A 309 4.68 0.28 -12.32
CA ASP A 309 4.22 1.66 -12.37
C ASP A 309 3.58 1.88 -13.76
N THR A 310 2.26 2.15 -13.81
CA THR A 310 1.53 2.40 -15.07
C THR A 310 1.22 3.88 -15.29
N ARG A 311 1.81 4.80 -14.50
CA ARG A 311 1.48 6.23 -14.51
C ARG A 311 2.66 7.13 -14.84
N GLN A 312 3.84 6.88 -14.25
CA GLN A 312 5.01 7.75 -14.43
C GLN A 312 5.56 7.72 -15.86
N PHE A 313 5.30 6.64 -16.60
CA PHE A 313 5.93 6.36 -17.92
C PHE A 313 4.94 6.23 -19.08
N ARG A 314 3.63 6.30 -18.84
CA ARG A 314 2.60 6.13 -19.88
C ARG A 314 2.57 7.30 -20.86
N ASP A 315 2.18 7.03 -22.09
CA ASP A 315 1.69 8.06 -23.02
C ASP A 315 0.34 8.62 -22.53
N ASP A 316 -0.06 9.76 -23.10
CA ASP A 316 -1.39 10.37 -22.88
C ASP A 316 -2.55 9.45 -23.31
N GLN A 317 -3.70 9.54 -22.64
CA GLN A 317 -4.87 8.69 -22.90
C GLN A 317 -5.46 8.96 -24.30
N ALA A 318 -5.67 7.89 -25.05
CA ALA A 318 -6.01 7.98 -26.46
C ALA A 318 -7.35 8.70 -26.71
N CYS A 319 -7.44 9.49 -27.78
CA CYS A 319 -8.62 10.26 -28.16
C CYS A 319 -9.17 11.21 -27.05
N GLY A 320 -8.35 11.67 -26.12
CA GLY A 320 -8.77 12.55 -25.01
C GLY A 320 -9.59 11.81 -23.95
N ASP A 321 -9.10 10.66 -23.52
CA ASP A 321 -9.53 9.87 -22.35
C ASP A 321 -11.02 9.41 -22.30
N GLY A 322 -11.44 8.77 -21.21
CA GLY A 322 -12.80 8.30 -20.95
C GLY A 322 -13.18 7.03 -21.73
N THR A 323 -14.47 6.70 -21.73
CA THR A 323 -14.98 5.50 -22.40
C THR A 323 -15.41 5.79 -23.84
N LYS A 324 -14.64 5.35 -24.83
CA LYS A 324 -14.88 5.64 -26.26
C LYS A 324 -14.36 4.55 -27.21
N VAL A 325 -14.81 4.60 -28.46
CA VAL A 325 -14.20 3.86 -29.59
C VAL A 325 -13.06 4.73 -30.12
N CYS A 326 -11.82 4.23 -30.06
CA CYS A 326 -10.64 5.00 -30.44
C CYS A 326 -9.64 4.12 -31.19
N ALA A 327 -9.35 4.47 -32.44
CA ALA A 327 -8.34 3.79 -33.25
C ALA A 327 -6.91 4.05 -32.73
N ASP A 328 -6.67 5.21 -32.12
CA ASP A 328 -5.34 5.58 -31.60
C ASP A 328 -4.87 4.65 -30.46
N ALA A 329 -5.80 3.95 -29.79
CA ALA A 329 -5.48 2.91 -28.82
C ALA A 329 -4.75 1.68 -29.42
N ASP A 330 -4.81 1.49 -30.75
CA ASP A 330 -4.08 0.44 -31.50
C ASP A 330 -2.71 0.92 -32.03
N LEU A 331 -2.33 2.19 -31.84
CA LEU A 331 -1.05 2.70 -32.36
C LEU A 331 0.13 1.94 -31.76
N ALA A 332 0.90 1.27 -32.62
CA ALA A 332 1.97 0.36 -32.23
C ALA A 332 3.03 1.00 -31.30
N GLY A 333 3.28 2.30 -31.45
CA GLY A 333 4.23 3.04 -30.63
C GLY A 333 3.76 3.36 -29.21
N ARG A 334 2.45 3.25 -28.90
CA ARG A 334 1.94 3.64 -27.58
C ARG A 334 2.32 2.65 -26.48
N THR A 335 2.54 3.19 -25.29
CA THR A 335 2.99 2.44 -24.11
C THR A 335 2.34 2.96 -22.82
N ILE A 336 2.12 2.04 -21.87
CA ILE A 336 1.65 2.36 -20.52
C ILE A 336 2.77 2.21 -19.48
N THR A 337 3.69 1.28 -19.69
CA THR A 337 4.85 1.03 -18.81
C THR A 337 6.11 1.78 -19.23
N GLY A 338 6.19 2.26 -20.47
CA GLY A 338 7.45 2.68 -21.07
C GLY A 338 8.35 1.50 -21.46
N ALA A 339 9.20 1.70 -22.46
CA ALA A 339 10.03 0.62 -23.02
C ALA A 339 10.97 -0.05 -22.00
N GLY A 340 11.52 0.70 -21.05
CA GLY A 340 12.46 0.18 -20.04
C GLY A 340 11.79 -0.78 -19.05
N GLN A 341 10.60 -0.46 -18.57
CA GLN A 341 9.83 -1.31 -17.66
C GLN A 341 9.17 -2.48 -18.41
N GLU A 342 8.75 -2.29 -19.67
CA GLU A 342 8.27 -3.38 -20.53
C GLU A 342 9.35 -4.46 -20.71
N ALA A 343 10.57 -4.07 -21.08
CA ALA A 343 11.71 -4.98 -21.17
C ALA A 343 12.03 -5.65 -19.82
N TRP A 344 12.12 -4.88 -18.73
CA TRP A 344 12.39 -5.40 -17.39
C TRP A 344 11.35 -6.43 -16.88
N LEU A 345 10.07 -6.25 -17.24
CA LEU A 345 9.00 -7.19 -16.91
C LEU A 345 9.21 -8.49 -17.68
N LEU A 346 9.37 -8.39 -19.00
CA LEU A 346 9.53 -9.54 -19.89
C LEU A 346 10.81 -10.34 -19.57
N ASP A 347 11.93 -9.67 -19.31
CA ASP A 347 13.18 -10.31 -18.89
C ASP A 347 13.06 -10.97 -17.50
N GLY A 348 12.17 -10.48 -16.65
CA GLY A 348 11.84 -11.11 -15.38
C GLY A 348 11.04 -12.39 -15.54
N LEU A 349 9.97 -12.34 -16.33
CA LEU A 349 9.09 -13.47 -16.62
C LEU A 349 9.86 -14.63 -17.27
N GLY A 350 10.84 -14.33 -18.13
CA GLY A 350 11.70 -15.32 -18.77
C GLY A 350 12.76 -15.97 -17.85
N GLN A 351 12.86 -15.56 -16.59
CA GLN A 351 13.78 -16.19 -15.61
C GLN A 351 13.15 -17.35 -14.85
N HIS A 352 11.81 -17.51 -14.89
CA HIS A 352 11.07 -18.59 -14.22
C HIS A 352 11.47 -18.79 -12.74
N LEU A 353 11.57 -17.68 -12.01
CA LEU A 353 12.12 -17.65 -10.64
C LEU A 353 11.22 -18.32 -9.59
N SER A 354 9.97 -18.63 -9.92
CA SER A 354 8.95 -19.11 -8.98
C SER A 354 7.83 -19.89 -9.65
N THR A 355 7.00 -20.58 -8.84
CA THR A 355 5.75 -21.19 -9.33
C THR A 355 4.76 -20.15 -9.83
N TRP A 356 4.59 -19.03 -9.10
CA TRP A 356 3.62 -17.97 -9.42
C TRP A 356 4.33 -16.68 -9.83
N ASP A 357 3.96 -16.12 -10.98
CA ASP A 357 4.38 -14.78 -11.43
C ASP A 357 3.22 -13.81 -11.19
N LEU A 358 3.31 -13.07 -10.08
CA LEU A 358 2.26 -12.16 -9.61
C LEU A 358 2.58 -10.73 -10.08
N ILE A 359 1.78 -10.21 -11.02
CA ILE A 359 1.97 -8.90 -11.63
C ILE A 359 1.05 -7.88 -10.92
N GLY A 360 1.61 -7.17 -9.94
CA GLY A 360 0.88 -6.16 -9.16
C GLY A 360 0.87 -4.81 -9.88
N GLN A 361 -0.30 -4.34 -10.28
CA GLN A 361 -0.47 -3.14 -11.10
C GLN A 361 -1.84 -2.49 -10.87
N GLN A 362 -2.08 -1.37 -11.54
CA GLN A 362 -3.12 -0.42 -11.17
C GLN A 362 -4.44 -0.63 -11.91
N VAL A 363 -4.42 -0.52 -13.25
CA VAL A 363 -5.62 -0.32 -14.08
C VAL A 363 -6.07 -1.59 -14.82
N PHE A 364 -7.36 -1.70 -15.19
CA PHE A 364 -7.97 -2.90 -15.76
C PHE A 364 -7.20 -3.50 -16.95
N PHE A 365 -6.74 -4.76 -16.84
CA PHE A 365 -5.88 -5.41 -17.85
C PHE A 365 -6.67 -6.17 -18.92
N ALA A 366 -7.65 -7.01 -18.55
CA ALA A 366 -8.45 -7.74 -19.53
C ALA A 366 -9.27 -6.81 -20.44
N ARG A 367 -9.77 -7.31 -21.59
CA ARG A 367 -10.68 -6.51 -22.42
C ARG A 367 -12.01 -6.29 -21.70
N ASN A 368 -12.54 -5.07 -21.70
CA ASN A 368 -13.86 -4.73 -21.18
C ASN A 368 -14.57 -3.78 -22.14
N VAL A 369 -15.28 -4.35 -23.12
CA VAL A 369 -16.03 -3.60 -24.13
C VAL A 369 -17.48 -3.40 -23.73
N ASN A 370 -17.99 -2.18 -23.89
CA ASN A 370 -19.39 -1.88 -23.66
C ASN A 370 -20.27 -2.19 -24.88
N SER A 371 -21.59 -2.02 -24.73
CA SER A 371 -22.58 -2.27 -25.80
C SER A 371 -22.43 -1.41 -27.05
N SER A 372 -21.69 -0.30 -27.02
CA SER A 372 -21.37 0.54 -28.19
C SER A 372 -19.99 0.28 -28.78
N GLY A 373 -19.30 -0.80 -28.36
CA GLY A 373 -17.93 -1.10 -28.79
C GLY A 373 -16.85 -0.24 -28.12
N ALA A 374 -17.21 0.63 -27.18
CA ALA A 374 -16.30 1.54 -26.50
C ALA A 374 -15.66 0.88 -25.26
N MET A 375 -14.45 1.33 -24.93
CA MET A 375 -13.63 0.82 -23.82
C MET A 375 -13.01 1.99 -23.04
N ASN A 376 -12.51 1.75 -21.82
CA ASN A 376 -11.83 2.77 -21.03
C ASN A 376 -10.44 3.10 -21.61
N MET A 377 -10.22 4.37 -21.98
CA MET A 377 -8.95 4.86 -22.54
C MET A 377 -7.84 5.05 -21.49
N ASP A 378 -8.17 5.02 -20.20
CA ASP A 378 -7.19 5.04 -19.11
C ASP A 378 -6.75 3.63 -18.66
N ALA A 379 -7.51 2.60 -19.00
CA ALA A 379 -7.16 1.20 -18.75
C ALA A 379 -6.30 0.61 -19.88
N TRP A 380 -5.90 -0.66 -19.80
CA TRP A 380 -5.10 -1.30 -20.85
C TRP A 380 -5.83 -1.42 -22.21
N ASP A 381 -7.17 -1.31 -22.24
CA ASP A 381 -7.92 -1.15 -23.49
C ASP A 381 -7.69 0.18 -24.21
N GLY A 382 -7.18 1.19 -23.50
CA GLY A 382 -6.63 2.40 -24.10
C GLY A 382 -5.27 2.17 -24.76
N TYR A 383 -4.56 1.07 -24.47
CA TYR A 383 -3.16 0.82 -24.84
C TYR A 383 -2.98 -0.57 -25.43
N ARG A 384 -3.86 -0.95 -26.38
CA ARG A 384 -4.02 -2.33 -26.88
C ARG A 384 -2.73 -2.89 -27.48
N ALA A 385 -1.94 -2.07 -28.17
CA ALA A 385 -0.61 -2.46 -28.65
C ALA A 385 0.38 -2.79 -27.51
N SER A 386 0.38 -2.01 -26.42
CA SER A 386 1.23 -2.27 -25.25
C SER A 386 0.79 -3.53 -24.51
N ARG A 387 -0.52 -3.75 -24.37
CA ARG A 387 -1.06 -4.98 -23.80
C ARG A 387 -0.67 -6.20 -24.63
N ALA A 388 -0.80 -6.11 -25.95
CA ALA A 388 -0.46 -7.19 -26.87
C ALA A 388 1.02 -7.61 -26.78
N ARG A 389 1.96 -6.66 -26.62
CA ARG A 389 3.38 -6.98 -26.42
C ARG A 389 3.63 -7.77 -25.12
N ILE A 390 2.92 -7.45 -24.04
CA ILE A 390 3.03 -8.19 -22.77
C ILE A 390 2.34 -9.56 -22.86
N GLN A 391 1.15 -9.65 -23.46
CA GLN A 391 0.46 -10.93 -23.68
C GLN A 391 1.29 -11.87 -24.57
N GLN A 392 1.85 -11.37 -25.67
CA GLN A 392 2.76 -12.13 -26.52
C GLN A 392 4.04 -12.51 -25.77
N GLY A 393 4.62 -11.59 -24.99
CA GLY A 393 5.80 -11.86 -24.19
C GLY A 393 5.60 -12.94 -23.11
N ILE A 394 4.39 -13.05 -22.54
CA ILE A 394 3.95 -14.14 -21.65
C ILE A 394 3.91 -15.49 -22.41
N ILE A 395 3.34 -15.50 -23.62
CA ILE A 395 3.25 -16.69 -24.48
C ILE A 395 4.63 -17.16 -24.93
N ASP A 396 5.45 -16.25 -25.48
CA ASP A 396 6.79 -16.54 -26.03
C ASP A 396 7.74 -17.12 -24.98
N ARG A 397 7.55 -16.75 -23.71
CA ARG A 397 8.35 -17.24 -22.58
C ARG A 397 7.75 -18.47 -21.92
N ALA A 398 6.57 -18.94 -22.34
CA ALA A 398 5.83 -20.02 -21.67
C ALA A 398 5.71 -19.79 -20.15
N VAL A 399 5.32 -18.58 -19.74
CA VAL A 399 5.15 -18.23 -18.32
C VAL A 399 4.11 -19.16 -17.70
N ARG A 400 4.49 -19.83 -16.61
CA ARG A 400 3.75 -20.98 -16.06
C ARG A 400 2.41 -20.58 -15.46
N ASN A 401 2.41 -19.60 -14.56
CA ASN A 401 1.22 -19.13 -13.85
C ASN A 401 1.24 -17.59 -13.69
N PRO A 402 1.01 -16.82 -14.77
CA PRO A 402 0.89 -15.37 -14.68
C PRO A 402 -0.47 -14.97 -14.10
N VAL A 403 -0.45 -14.22 -12.99
CA VAL A 403 -1.66 -13.66 -12.37
C VAL A 403 -1.50 -12.16 -12.22
N VAL A 404 -2.37 -11.40 -12.89
CA VAL A 404 -2.42 -9.94 -12.78
C VAL A 404 -3.29 -9.57 -11.57
N LEU A 405 -2.81 -8.65 -10.74
CA LEU A 405 -3.52 -8.09 -9.59
C LEU A 405 -3.78 -6.61 -9.90
N THR A 406 -5.03 -6.17 -9.76
CA THR A 406 -5.51 -4.88 -10.29
C THR A 406 -6.40 -4.13 -9.29
N GLY A 407 -6.42 -2.80 -9.36
CA GLY A 407 -7.30 -1.89 -8.60
C GLY A 407 -8.15 -1.00 -9.51
N ASP A 408 -8.06 0.32 -9.34
CA ASP A 408 -8.69 1.39 -10.15
C ASP A 408 -10.24 1.38 -10.20
N VAL A 409 -10.86 0.38 -10.80
CA VAL A 409 -12.27 0.41 -11.28
C VAL A 409 -13.37 0.33 -10.21
N HIS A 410 -13.03 0.52 -8.93
CA HIS A 410 -13.90 0.54 -7.74
C HIS A 410 -14.87 -0.66 -7.58
N ALA A 411 -14.67 -1.76 -8.30
CA ALA A 411 -15.51 -2.96 -8.26
C ALA A 411 -14.64 -4.22 -8.38
N SER A 412 -15.11 -5.33 -7.80
CA SER A 412 -14.40 -6.61 -7.88
C SER A 412 -14.66 -7.30 -9.21
N TRP A 413 -13.62 -7.83 -9.84
CA TRP A 413 -13.73 -8.67 -11.04
C TRP A 413 -12.76 -9.85 -10.99
N GLY A 414 -13.15 -10.95 -11.61
CA GLY A 414 -12.27 -12.09 -11.88
C GLY A 414 -12.32 -12.42 -13.37
N ASN A 415 -11.18 -12.40 -14.05
CA ASN A 415 -11.12 -12.49 -15.50
C ASN A 415 -10.14 -13.60 -15.95
N ASP A 416 -10.51 -14.31 -17.02
CA ASP A 416 -9.59 -15.15 -17.78
C ASP A 416 -8.83 -14.27 -18.80
N LEU A 417 -7.50 -14.34 -18.82
CA LEU A 417 -6.69 -13.63 -19.81
C LEU A 417 -6.58 -14.45 -21.08
N LYS A 418 -7.06 -13.92 -22.21
CA LYS A 418 -7.06 -14.62 -23.50
C LYS A 418 -5.79 -14.30 -24.31
N ALA A 419 -5.31 -15.24 -25.13
CA ALA A 419 -4.25 -14.99 -26.10
C ALA A 419 -4.71 -13.99 -27.17
N ASP A 420 -5.94 -14.15 -27.66
CA ASP A 420 -6.64 -13.19 -28.50
C ASP A 420 -8.08 -13.02 -27.97
N TYR A 421 -8.48 -11.79 -27.68
CA TYR A 421 -9.86 -11.51 -27.25
C TYR A 421 -10.85 -11.47 -28.43
N ALA A 422 -10.40 -11.34 -29.67
CA ALA A 422 -11.26 -11.38 -30.85
C ALA A 422 -11.79 -12.81 -31.12
N ASP A 423 -11.04 -13.83 -30.72
CA ASP A 423 -11.46 -15.24 -30.72
C ASP A 423 -11.71 -15.74 -29.28
N PRO A 424 -12.98 -15.91 -28.84
CA PRO A 424 -13.30 -16.47 -27.53
C PRO A 424 -12.76 -17.89 -27.28
N SER A 425 -12.46 -18.64 -28.36
CA SER A 425 -11.89 -19.99 -28.30
C SER A 425 -10.37 -20.03 -28.21
N SER A 426 -9.70 -18.88 -28.29
CA SER A 426 -8.25 -18.76 -28.13
C SER A 426 -7.79 -19.29 -26.76
N ALA A 427 -6.50 -19.59 -26.61
CA ALA A 427 -5.96 -20.07 -25.34
C ALA A 427 -6.21 -19.06 -24.20
N THR A 428 -6.54 -19.56 -23.01
CA THR A 428 -6.37 -18.77 -21.78
C THR A 428 -4.89 -18.84 -21.40
N ILE A 429 -4.27 -17.69 -21.16
CA ILE A 429 -2.83 -17.52 -20.93
C ILE A 429 -2.49 -17.07 -19.51
N GLY A 430 -3.51 -16.75 -18.70
CA GLY A 430 -3.35 -16.29 -17.32
C GLY A 430 -4.69 -15.91 -16.70
N SER A 431 -4.64 -15.29 -15.53
CA SER A 431 -5.82 -14.76 -14.84
C SER A 431 -5.59 -13.34 -14.37
N GLU A 432 -6.67 -12.57 -14.23
CA GLU A 432 -6.66 -11.28 -13.54
C GLU A 432 -7.64 -11.30 -12.37
N LEU A 433 -7.16 -10.79 -11.24
CA LEU A 433 -7.91 -10.61 -10.00
C LEU A 433 -7.98 -9.12 -9.70
N VAL A 434 -9.13 -8.51 -9.94
CA VAL A 434 -9.36 -7.07 -9.73
C VAL A 434 -10.00 -6.87 -8.36
N CYS A 435 -9.32 -6.18 -7.45
CA CYS A 435 -9.92 -5.81 -6.18
C CYS A 435 -10.90 -4.65 -6.37
N THR A 436 -12.00 -4.71 -5.62
CA THR A 436 -12.83 -3.53 -5.38
C THR A 436 -12.07 -2.51 -4.54
N SER A 437 -12.61 -1.30 -4.50
CA SER A 437 -12.16 -0.23 -3.63
C SER A 437 -12.40 -0.53 -2.15
N ILE A 438 -11.52 0.02 -1.30
CA ILE A 438 -11.70 0.07 0.15
C ILE A 438 -12.92 0.92 0.52
N THR A 439 -13.10 2.07 -0.14
CA THR A 439 -14.21 3.02 0.15
C THR A 439 -14.73 3.81 -1.05
N SER A 440 -13.92 4.01 -2.10
CA SER A 440 -14.33 4.77 -3.29
C SER A 440 -15.58 4.17 -3.97
N GLY A 441 -16.55 4.99 -4.33
CA GLY A 441 -17.89 4.56 -4.77
C GLY A 441 -18.90 4.32 -3.63
N GLY A 442 -18.51 4.51 -2.36
CA GLY A 442 -19.37 4.34 -1.19
C GLY A 442 -19.89 2.91 -1.04
N ASN A 443 -21.10 2.71 -0.51
CA ASN A 443 -21.65 1.36 -0.31
C ASN A 443 -21.81 0.55 -1.62
N GLY A 444 -21.94 1.22 -2.77
CA GLY A 444 -22.20 0.61 -4.07
C GLY A 444 -23.49 -0.20 -4.11
N SER A 445 -23.45 -1.41 -4.66
CA SER A 445 -24.64 -2.24 -4.86
C SER A 445 -24.40 -3.74 -4.83
N THR A 446 -25.42 -4.50 -4.43
CA THR A 446 -25.41 -5.97 -4.34
C THR A 446 -25.54 -6.69 -5.68
N THR A 447 -25.37 -5.99 -6.80
CA THR A 447 -25.46 -6.61 -8.13
C THR A 447 -24.18 -7.36 -8.49
N THR A 448 -24.34 -8.58 -8.97
CA THR A 448 -23.27 -9.45 -9.46
C THR A 448 -23.39 -9.74 -10.96
N THR A 449 -24.34 -9.09 -11.65
CA THR A 449 -24.50 -9.21 -13.10
C THR A 449 -23.34 -8.53 -13.80
N ILE A 450 -22.54 -9.31 -14.55
CA ILE A 450 -21.41 -8.81 -15.33
C ILE A 450 -21.91 -7.85 -16.42
N PRO A 451 -21.56 -6.56 -16.38
CA PRO A 451 -21.94 -5.61 -17.44
C PRO A 451 -21.42 -6.07 -18.80
N ASN A 452 -22.29 -6.11 -19.80
CA ASN A 452 -21.95 -6.53 -21.17
C ASN A 452 -21.28 -7.93 -21.25
N GLY A 453 -21.59 -8.85 -20.34
CA GLY A 453 -20.93 -10.17 -20.27
C GLY A 453 -21.01 -11.01 -21.56
N SER A 454 -22.03 -10.82 -22.40
CA SER A 454 -22.12 -11.47 -23.72
C SER A 454 -21.08 -11.00 -24.74
N LEU A 455 -20.53 -9.78 -24.58
CA LEU A 455 -19.44 -9.24 -25.39
C LEU A 455 -18.05 -9.54 -24.78
N ASN A 456 -18.03 -9.95 -23.51
CA ASN A 456 -16.83 -10.18 -22.72
C ASN A 456 -16.92 -11.55 -21.99
N PRO A 457 -17.01 -12.68 -22.72
CA PRO A 457 -17.24 -14.00 -22.13
C PRO A 457 -16.09 -14.50 -21.23
N HIS A 458 -14.94 -13.82 -21.27
CA HIS A 458 -13.77 -14.07 -20.43
C HIS A 458 -13.85 -13.37 -19.05
N LEU A 459 -14.81 -12.48 -18.83
CA LEU A 459 -15.10 -11.93 -17.49
C LEU A 459 -15.97 -12.96 -16.74
N ARG A 460 -15.49 -13.43 -15.59
CA ARG A 460 -16.07 -14.56 -14.84
C ARG A 460 -16.79 -14.14 -13.56
N PHE A 461 -16.51 -12.94 -13.05
CA PHE A 461 -17.14 -12.39 -11.84
C PHE A 461 -17.24 -10.86 -11.88
N TYR A 462 -18.25 -10.34 -11.21
CA TYR A 462 -18.44 -8.92 -10.94
C TYR A 462 -19.08 -8.75 -9.54
N SER A 463 -18.64 -7.76 -8.78
CA SER A 463 -19.36 -7.28 -7.59
C SER A 463 -19.06 -5.81 -7.29
N ASN A 464 -20.10 -5.02 -7.00
CA ASN A 464 -20.01 -3.61 -6.68
C ASN A 464 -20.13 -3.31 -5.16
N LEU A 465 -19.70 -4.23 -4.30
CA LEU A 465 -19.48 -3.96 -2.87
C LEU A 465 -18.02 -3.61 -2.62
N ARG A 466 -17.75 -2.87 -1.52
CA ARG A 466 -16.38 -2.50 -1.08
C ARG A 466 -15.70 -3.64 -0.35
N GLY A 467 -14.37 -3.61 -0.25
CA GLY A 467 -13.60 -4.68 0.37
C GLY A 467 -12.18 -4.80 -0.13
N TYR A 468 -11.71 -6.04 -0.33
CA TYR A 468 -10.35 -6.40 -0.74
C TYR A 468 -10.34 -7.84 -1.27
N VAL A 469 -9.25 -8.27 -1.88
CA VAL A 469 -9.04 -9.69 -2.22
C VAL A 469 -8.05 -10.31 -1.24
N ARG A 470 -8.38 -11.49 -0.72
CA ARG A 470 -7.50 -12.31 0.12
C ARG A 470 -7.14 -13.56 -0.66
N THR A 471 -5.86 -13.91 -0.73
CA THR A 471 -5.43 -15.15 -1.37
C THR A 471 -4.76 -16.10 -0.37
N HIS A 472 -4.75 -17.38 -0.71
CA HIS A 472 -3.88 -18.39 -0.10
C HIS A 472 -3.07 -19.04 -1.21
N VAL A 473 -1.75 -18.95 -1.12
CA VAL A 473 -0.83 -19.36 -2.19
C VAL A 473 -0.04 -20.56 -1.74
N THR A 474 -0.10 -21.63 -2.54
CA THR A 474 0.57 -22.92 -2.31
C THR A 474 1.31 -23.36 -3.58
N PRO A 475 2.20 -24.37 -3.55
CA PRO A 475 2.88 -24.85 -4.75
C PRO A 475 1.95 -25.43 -5.83
N SER A 476 0.73 -25.85 -5.49
CA SER A 476 -0.22 -26.50 -6.40
C SER A 476 -1.40 -25.63 -6.81
N GLN A 477 -1.72 -24.58 -6.05
CA GLN A 477 -2.82 -23.66 -6.36
C GLN A 477 -2.70 -22.30 -5.66
N LEU A 478 -3.33 -21.30 -6.27
CA LEU A 478 -3.68 -20.03 -5.65
C LEU A 478 -5.21 -19.98 -5.50
N THR A 479 -5.69 -19.90 -4.26
CA THR A 479 -7.10 -19.66 -3.95
C THR A 479 -7.31 -18.17 -3.72
N ALA A 480 -8.32 -17.56 -4.34
CA ALA A 480 -8.63 -16.13 -4.24
C ALA A 480 -10.06 -15.89 -3.73
N ASP A 481 -10.18 -15.36 -2.51
CA ASP A 481 -11.43 -14.91 -1.91
C ASP A 481 -11.65 -13.42 -2.18
N PHE A 482 -12.73 -13.08 -2.86
CA PHE A 482 -13.20 -11.72 -3.00
C PHE A 482 -13.98 -11.35 -1.73
N ARG A 483 -13.32 -10.61 -0.83
CA ARG A 483 -13.86 -10.23 0.48
C ARG A 483 -14.63 -8.92 0.33
N SER A 484 -15.84 -8.85 0.88
CA SER A 484 -16.72 -7.68 0.74
C SER A 484 -17.38 -7.31 2.05
N VAL A 485 -17.63 -6.01 2.25
CA VAL A 485 -18.43 -5.46 3.35
C VAL A 485 -19.74 -4.88 2.79
N ALA A 486 -20.83 -5.05 3.53
CA ALA A 486 -22.17 -4.61 3.08
C ALA A 486 -22.37 -3.08 3.12
N THR A 487 -21.58 -2.37 3.92
CA THR A 487 -21.61 -0.91 4.04
C THR A 487 -20.21 -0.42 4.44
N VAL A 488 -19.86 0.77 3.95
CA VAL A 488 -18.72 1.58 4.44
C VAL A 488 -19.18 2.90 5.02
N THR A 489 -20.44 3.29 4.84
CA THR A 489 -21.01 4.49 5.51
C THR A 489 -21.23 4.30 7.01
N GLU A 490 -21.08 3.07 7.52
CA GLU A 490 -21.17 2.71 8.93
C GLU A 490 -19.91 1.93 9.35
N HIS A 491 -19.53 2.04 10.62
CA HIS A 491 -18.42 1.27 11.19
C HIS A 491 -18.81 -0.19 11.43
N GLY A 492 -17.83 -1.09 11.36
CA GLY A 492 -17.94 -2.42 11.96
C GLY A 492 -18.70 -3.46 11.16
N ALA A 493 -19.14 -3.17 9.93
CA ALA A 493 -19.64 -4.17 8.99
C ALA A 493 -18.71 -5.41 8.92
N ALA A 494 -19.29 -6.60 8.89
CA ALA A 494 -18.54 -7.85 8.76
C ALA A 494 -18.07 -8.04 7.30
N ALA A 495 -16.90 -8.65 7.11
CA ALA A 495 -16.46 -9.09 5.79
C ALA A 495 -17.01 -10.49 5.49
N THR A 496 -17.73 -10.63 4.37
CA THR A 496 -18.14 -11.90 3.79
C THR A 496 -17.28 -12.22 2.56
N THR A 497 -17.25 -13.48 2.13
CA THR A 497 -16.66 -13.83 0.82
C THR A 497 -17.77 -13.81 -0.22
N ALA A 498 -17.68 -12.91 -1.20
CA ALA A 498 -18.65 -12.77 -2.29
C ALA A 498 -18.45 -13.83 -3.38
N ARG A 499 -17.19 -14.23 -3.62
CA ARG A 499 -16.80 -15.30 -4.53
C ARG A 499 -15.44 -15.85 -4.12
N THR A 500 -15.24 -17.16 -4.30
CA THR A 500 -13.91 -17.78 -4.29
C THR A 500 -13.63 -18.37 -5.66
N PHE A 501 -12.41 -18.21 -6.14
CA PHE A 501 -11.87 -18.93 -7.29
C PHE A 501 -10.58 -19.67 -6.91
N VAL A 502 -10.24 -20.68 -7.68
CA VAL A 502 -8.95 -21.37 -7.62
C VAL A 502 -8.26 -21.24 -8.98
N ILE A 503 -6.96 -20.98 -8.96
CA ILE A 503 -6.05 -21.12 -10.10
C ILE A 503 -5.16 -22.31 -9.77
N HIS A 504 -5.16 -23.34 -10.60
CA HIS A 504 -4.31 -24.51 -10.39
C HIS A 504 -2.96 -24.34 -11.09
N ASP A 505 -1.91 -24.88 -10.49
CA ASP A 505 -0.56 -24.85 -11.07
C ASP A 505 -0.52 -25.48 -12.48
N GLY A 506 -0.02 -24.73 -13.45
CA GLY A 506 0.06 -25.12 -14.86
C GLY A 506 -1.28 -25.11 -15.60
N GLN A 507 -2.35 -24.55 -15.03
CA GLN A 507 -3.67 -24.45 -15.65
C GLN A 507 -4.17 -22.99 -15.62
N PRO A 508 -3.85 -22.19 -16.66
CA PRO A 508 -4.24 -20.79 -16.70
C PRO A 508 -5.75 -20.60 -16.78
N GLY A 509 -6.29 -19.73 -15.92
CA GLY A 509 -7.71 -19.40 -15.86
C GLY A 509 -8.32 -19.60 -14.47
N LEU A 510 -9.54 -19.09 -14.29
CA LEU A 510 -10.29 -19.18 -13.05
C LEU A 510 -11.17 -20.43 -13.03
N ALA A 511 -10.90 -21.33 -12.08
CA ALA A 511 -11.76 -22.45 -11.73
C ALA A 511 -12.65 -22.10 -10.52
N ASP A 512 -13.87 -22.65 -10.51
CA ASP A 512 -14.78 -22.53 -9.37
C ASP A 512 -14.27 -23.42 -8.21
N ALA A 513 -14.36 -22.90 -6.98
CA ALA A 513 -13.81 -23.49 -5.76
C ALA A 513 -14.73 -24.53 -5.09
#